data_AF-A0A3D3NH86-F1
#
_entry.id   AF-A0A3D3NH86-F1
#
_cell.length_a   1.000
_cell.length_b   1.000
_cell.length_c   1.000
_cell.angle_alpha   90.00
_cell.angle_beta   90.00
_cell.angle_gamma   90.00
#
_symmetry.space_group_name_H-M   'P 1'
#
loop_
_entity.id
_entity.type
_entity.pdbx_description
1 polymer ?
#
loop_
_entity_poly.entity_id
_entity_poly.type
_entity_poly.pdbx_seq_one_letter_code
_entity_poly.pdbx_strand_id
1 'polypeptide(L)'
;ASARGGSDPLFLQIKQAGPSVYESYLGLSQHDNHGARVVAGKRALQTATGIFVGWGSFQGRDYYVRQFRDMKIILDIKLLAPCLVEFAAACGETLARAHARSGDAVAISGYLGKGSQFATALRDFSRLYADQNERDHAQLERAVAAGKVASAPGW
;
A
#
# COMPACT_ATOMS: atom_id res chain seq x y z
N ALA A 1 5.87 -1.70 -20.00
CA ALA A 1 5.24 -1.90 -21.33
C ALA A 1 4.53 -0.62 -21.75
N SER A 2 5.15 0.14 -22.67
CA SER A 2 4.49 1.26 -23.37
C SER A 2 3.71 0.63 -24.51
N ALA A 3 2.37 0.72 -24.47
CA ALA A 3 1.54 0.28 -25.59
C ALA A 3 1.80 1.21 -26.78
N ARG A 4 2.27 0.66 -27.91
CA ARG A 4 2.58 1.41 -29.14
C ARG A 4 1.83 0.85 -30.36
N GLY A 5 0.73 0.12 -30.19
CA GLY A 5 -0.15 -0.26 -31.29
C GLY A 5 -1.44 -0.99 -30.88
N GLY A 6 -2.44 -1.02 -31.76
CA GLY A 6 -3.75 -1.67 -31.54
C GLY A 6 -3.72 -3.20 -31.48
N SER A 7 -2.54 -3.81 -31.63
CA SER A 7 -2.29 -5.25 -31.52
C SER A 7 -1.66 -5.67 -30.19
N ASP A 8 -1.35 -4.73 -29.30
CA ASP A 8 -0.68 -5.04 -28.04
C ASP A 8 -1.67 -5.75 -27.08
N PRO A 9 -1.29 -6.92 -26.50
CA PRO A 9 -2.17 -7.65 -25.60
C PRO A 9 -2.48 -6.82 -24.34
N LEU A 10 -3.77 -6.68 -24.04
CA LEU A 10 -4.25 -6.04 -22.82
C LEU A 10 -4.32 -7.08 -21.69
N PHE A 11 -3.45 -6.93 -20.70
CA PHE A 11 -3.49 -7.74 -19.49
C PHE A 11 -4.31 -7.03 -18.39
N LEU A 12 -5.43 -7.64 -18.01
CA LEU A 12 -6.24 -7.21 -16.87
C LEU A 12 -6.04 -8.14 -15.69
N GLN A 13 -6.01 -7.56 -14.49
CA GLN A 13 -5.94 -8.29 -13.23
C GLN A 13 -7.25 -8.08 -12.47
N ILE A 14 -7.94 -9.18 -12.20
CA ILE A 14 -9.12 -9.23 -11.34
C ILE A 14 -8.65 -9.66 -9.95
N LYS A 15 -9.01 -8.89 -8.93
CA LYS A 15 -8.65 -9.18 -7.53
C LYS A 15 -9.89 -9.16 -6.66
N GLN A 16 -10.04 -10.17 -5.82
CA GLN A 16 -11.08 -10.16 -4.79
C GLN A 16 -10.78 -9.05 -3.79
N ALA A 17 -11.81 -8.29 -3.43
CA ALA A 17 -11.78 -7.32 -2.33
C ALA A 17 -12.63 -7.86 -1.18
N GLY A 18 -11.99 -8.11 -0.04
CA GLY A 18 -12.68 -8.42 1.21
C GLY A 18 -12.99 -7.16 2.02
N PRO A 19 -13.59 -7.32 3.22
CA PRO A 19 -13.73 -6.24 4.20
C PRO A 19 -12.39 -5.55 4.46
N SER A 20 -12.44 -4.25 4.72
CA SER A 20 -11.23 -3.53 5.16
C SER A 20 -10.84 -4.05 6.55
N VAL A 21 -9.53 -4.18 6.79
CA VAL A 21 -9.02 -4.56 8.12
C VAL A 21 -9.49 -3.60 9.21
N TYR A 22 -9.78 -2.35 8.85
CA TYR A 22 -10.29 -1.33 9.75
C TYR A 22 -11.77 -1.49 10.10
N GLU A 23 -12.54 -2.27 9.36
CA GLU A 23 -13.99 -2.41 9.63
C GLU A 23 -14.26 -3.03 11.01
N SER A 24 -13.32 -3.84 11.50
CA SER A 24 -13.37 -4.40 12.85
C SER A 24 -13.19 -3.36 13.98
N TYR A 25 -12.67 -2.17 13.67
CA TYR A 25 -12.37 -1.12 14.64
C TYR A 25 -13.19 0.17 14.43
N LEU A 26 -13.55 0.48 13.18
CA LEU A 26 -14.18 1.74 12.78
C LEU A 26 -15.60 1.56 12.24
N GLY A 27 -16.10 0.32 12.20
CA GLY A 27 -17.40 -0.02 11.59
C GLY A 27 -17.31 -0.25 10.09
N LEU A 28 -18.44 -0.65 9.50
CA LEU A 28 -18.52 -1.04 8.10
C LEU A 28 -18.11 0.09 7.14
N SER A 29 -17.58 -0.29 5.97
CA SER A 29 -17.29 0.68 4.93
C SER A 29 -18.56 1.37 4.46
N GLN A 30 -18.46 2.68 4.19
CA GLN A 30 -19.50 3.46 3.51
C GLN A 30 -19.77 3.02 2.05
N HIS A 31 -19.01 2.07 1.52
CA HIS A 31 -19.22 1.52 0.19
C HIS A 31 -19.88 0.15 0.31
N ASP A 32 -21.02 -0.02 -0.35
CA ASP A 32 -21.77 -1.29 -0.39
C ASP A 32 -21.03 -2.42 -1.13
N ASN A 33 -19.92 -2.10 -1.80
CA ASN A 33 -19.05 -3.04 -2.49
C ASN A 33 -17.58 -2.76 -2.13
N HIS A 34 -16.86 -3.78 -1.65
CA HIS A 34 -15.46 -3.64 -1.24
C HIS A 34 -14.51 -3.32 -2.40
N GLY A 35 -14.83 -3.77 -3.61
CA GLY A 35 -14.11 -3.40 -4.83
C GLY A 35 -14.29 -1.92 -5.16
N ALA A 36 -15.50 -1.37 -4.96
CA ALA A 36 -15.77 0.05 -5.12
C ALA A 36 -14.93 0.90 -4.16
N ARG A 37 -14.81 0.49 -2.89
CA ARG A 37 -13.92 1.13 -1.90
C ARG A 37 -12.48 1.21 -2.39
N VAL A 38 -11.95 0.11 -2.92
CA VAL A 38 -10.57 0.06 -3.44
C VAL A 38 -10.40 0.99 -4.64
N VAL A 39 -11.36 1.00 -5.58
CA VAL A 39 -11.33 1.87 -6.76
C VAL A 39 -11.45 3.35 -6.38
N ALA A 40 -12.33 3.69 -5.43
CA ALA A 40 -12.49 5.05 -4.93
C ALA A 40 -11.18 5.57 -4.31
N GLY A 41 -10.55 4.80 -3.42
CA GLY A 41 -9.25 5.14 -2.85
C GLY A 41 -8.16 5.31 -3.93
N LYS A 42 -8.15 4.43 -4.93
CA LYS A 42 -7.21 4.55 -6.06
C LYS A 42 -7.41 5.86 -6.84
N ARG A 43 -8.65 6.23 -7.15
CA ARG A 43 -8.98 7.50 -7.85
C ARG A 43 -8.66 8.72 -7.01
N ALA A 44 -8.92 8.66 -5.70
CA ALA A 44 -8.60 9.74 -4.78
C ALA A 44 -7.10 10.01 -4.69
N LEU A 45 -6.27 8.95 -4.68
CA LEU A 45 -4.82 9.06 -4.46
C LEU A 45 -4.00 9.18 -5.76
N GLN A 46 -4.38 8.47 -6.82
CA GLN A 46 -3.57 8.36 -8.04
C GLN A 46 -4.12 9.29 -9.12
N THR A 47 -3.31 10.27 -9.53
CA THR A 47 -3.64 11.20 -10.62
C THR A 47 -3.84 10.49 -11.96
N ALA A 48 -3.14 9.38 -12.20
CA ALA A 48 -3.31 8.54 -13.39
C ALA A 48 -3.95 7.19 -13.00
N THR A 49 -5.29 7.12 -13.04
CA THR A 49 -5.96 5.82 -12.99
C THR A 49 -6.09 5.25 -14.41
N GLY A 50 -5.67 4.00 -14.60
CA GLY A 50 -5.83 3.35 -15.91
C GLY A 50 -7.31 3.31 -16.31
N ILE A 51 -7.60 3.50 -17.60
CA ILE A 51 -8.97 3.55 -18.15
C ILE A 51 -9.77 2.28 -17.78
N PHE A 52 -9.08 1.14 -17.67
CA PHE A 52 -9.66 -0.16 -17.29
C PHE A 52 -9.72 -0.40 -15.77
N VAL A 53 -10.09 0.61 -14.98
CA VAL A 53 -10.31 0.46 -13.53
C VAL A 53 -11.81 0.41 -13.22
N GLY A 54 -12.26 -0.70 -12.64
CA GLY A 54 -13.67 -0.93 -12.28
C GLY A 54 -13.82 -1.93 -11.14
N TRP A 55 -15.05 -2.23 -10.76
CA TRP A 55 -15.40 -3.21 -9.73
C TRP A 55 -16.69 -3.95 -10.08
N GLY A 56 -16.96 -5.05 -9.39
CA GLY A 56 -18.18 -5.84 -9.54
C GLY A 56 -18.25 -6.96 -8.50
N SER A 57 -19.32 -7.73 -8.53
CA SER A 57 -19.51 -8.88 -7.64
C SER A 57 -19.73 -10.15 -8.45
N PHE A 58 -19.18 -11.27 -7.99
CA PHE A 58 -19.37 -12.59 -8.59
C PHE A 58 -19.47 -13.64 -7.48
N GLN A 59 -20.52 -14.48 -7.53
CA GLN A 59 -20.78 -15.52 -6.52
C GLN A 59 -20.72 -15.01 -5.07
N GLY A 60 -21.34 -13.85 -4.81
CA GLY A 60 -21.39 -13.27 -3.46
C GLY A 60 -20.06 -12.68 -2.96
N ARG A 61 -19.06 -12.52 -3.82
CA ARG A 61 -17.78 -11.91 -3.49
C ARG A 61 -17.55 -10.66 -4.33
N ASP A 62 -16.91 -9.65 -3.74
CA ASP A 62 -16.57 -8.42 -4.43
C ASP A 62 -15.18 -8.48 -5.06
N TYR A 63 -15.05 -7.80 -6.20
CA TYR A 63 -13.84 -7.76 -7.00
C TYR A 63 -13.57 -6.35 -7.51
N TYR A 64 -12.30 -6.06 -7.74
CA TYR A 64 -11.87 -4.90 -8.52
C TYR A 64 -10.96 -5.34 -9.66
N VAL A 65 -11.03 -4.59 -10.76
CA VAL A 65 -10.27 -4.82 -11.99
C VAL A 65 -9.31 -3.67 -12.20
N ARG A 66 -8.10 -3.99 -12.65
CA ARG A 66 -7.11 -3.00 -13.08
C ARG A 66 -6.27 -3.56 -14.22
N GLN A 67 -5.75 -2.68 -15.06
CA GLN A 67 -4.67 -3.06 -15.98
C GLN A 67 -3.45 -3.52 -15.17
N PHE A 68 -2.86 -4.65 -15.58
CA PHE A 68 -1.62 -5.14 -15.02
C PHE A 68 -0.47 -4.23 -15.46
N ARG A 69 0.29 -3.74 -14.48
CA ARG A 69 1.57 -3.08 -14.70
C ARG A 69 2.57 -3.74 -13.77
N ASP A 70 3.48 -4.53 -14.33
CA ASP A 70 4.62 -5.01 -13.55
C ASP A 70 5.63 -3.88 -13.46
N MET A 71 5.54 -3.14 -12.37
CA MET A 71 6.39 -1.99 -12.11
C MET A 71 6.74 -2.00 -10.63
N LYS A 72 7.30 -3.13 -10.18
CA LYS A 72 7.97 -3.19 -8.88
C LYS A 72 9.33 -2.51 -9.05
N ILE A 73 9.48 -1.35 -8.43
CA ILE A 73 10.80 -0.76 -8.21
C ILE A 73 11.26 -1.32 -6.87
N ILE A 74 12.26 -2.18 -6.88
CA ILE A 74 12.97 -2.59 -5.68
C ILE A 74 14.17 -1.65 -5.57
N LEU A 75 14.19 -0.83 -4.52
CA LEU A 75 15.30 0.08 -4.27
C LEU A 75 16.46 -0.73 -3.69
N ASP A 76 17.63 -0.64 -4.31
CA ASP A 76 18.86 -1.13 -3.69
C ASP A 76 19.22 -0.21 -2.52
N ILE A 77 19.23 -0.77 -1.31
CA ILE A 77 19.50 -0.05 -0.07
C ILE A 77 20.89 0.61 -0.10
N LYS A 78 21.88 -0.02 -0.75
CA LYS A 78 23.24 0.54 -0.85
C LYS A 78 23.26 1.81 -1.70
N LEU A 79 22.43 1.85 -2.75
CA LEU A 79 22.27 3.04 -3.59
C LEU A 79 21.41 4.12 -2.92
N LEU A 80 20.49 3.72 -2.03
CA LEU A 80 19.63 4.64 -1.30
C LEU A 80 20.32 5.30 -0.11
N ALA A 81 21.25 4.61 0.56
CA ALA A 81 21.88 5.09 1.80
C ALA A 81 22.45 6.53 1.71
N PRO A 82 23.14 6.94 0.62
CA PRO A 82 23.67 8.30 0.50
C PRO A 82 22.61 9.40 0.37
N CYS A 83 21.37 9.07 -0.02
CA CYS A 83 20.28 10.02 -0.26
C CYS A 83 19.01 9.70 0.56
N LEU A 84 19.18 8.99 1.68
CA LEU A 84 18.07 8.50 2.49
C LEU A 84 17.19 9.63 3.04
N VAL A 85 17.79 10.76 3.39
CA VAL A 85 17.07 11.92 3.94
C VAL A 85 16.18 12.57 2.88
N GLU A 86 16.71 12.77 1.68
CA GLU A 86 15.99 13.33 0.54
C GLU A 86 14.86 12.41 0.11
N PHE A 87 15.13 11.09 0.08
CA PHE A 87 14.11 10.10 -0.22
C PHE A 87 13.00 10.10 0.83
N ALA A 88 13.35 10.10 2.13
CA ALA A 88 12.37 10.16 3.21
C ALA A 88 11.53 11.44 3.15
N ALA A 89 12.12 12.58 2.80
CA ALA A 89 11.40 13.83 2.60
C ALA A 89 10.39 13.73 1.45
N ALA A 90 10.80 13.19 0.29
CA ALA A 90 9.91 12.97 -0.86
C ALA A 90 8.76 12.00 -0.54
N CYS A 91 9.03 10.93 0.22
CA CYS A 91 8.01 10.03 0.72
C CYS A 91 7.04 10.73 1.67
N GLY A 92 7.55 11.53 2.61
CA GLY A 92 6.75 12.30 3.55
C GLY A 92 5.81 13.28 2.85
N GLU A 93 6.30 14.03 1.84
CA GLU A 93 5.48 14.94 1.04
C GLU A 93 4.38 14.18 0.27
N THR A 94 4.74 13.04 -0.32
CA THR A 94 3.78 12.19 -1.04
C THR A 94 2.70 11.64 -0.11
N LEU A 95 3.08 11.19 1.09
CA LEU A 95 2.16 10.71 2.11
C LEU A 95 1.23 11.83 2.61
N ALA A 96 1.78 13.02 2.90
CA ALA A 96 0.99 14.17 3.32
C ALA A 96 -0.05 14.55 2.27
N ARG A 97 0.33 14.60 0.98
CA ARG A 97 -0.61 14.86 -0.13
C ARG A 97 -1.68 13.78 -0.25
N ALA A 98 -1.31 12.51 -0.08
CA ALA A 98 -2.26 11.40 -0.11
C ALA A 98 -3.32 11.54 1.00
N HIS A 99 -2.90 11.83 2.23
CA HIS A 99 -3.81 12.05 3.34
C HIS A 99 -4.69 13.29 3.16
N ALA A 100 -4.13 14.40 2.68
CA ALA A 100 -4.89 15.61 2.40
C ALA A 100 -5.94 15.42 1.29
N ARG A 101 -5.69 14.54 0.31
CA ARG A 101 -6.65 14.22 -0.77
C ARG A 101 -7.74 13.24 -0.38
N SER A 102 -7.50 12.41 0.64
CA SER A 102 -8.39 11.31 1.04
C SER A 102 -9.06 11.51 2.40
N GLY A 103 -8.69 12.54 3.15
CA GLY A 103 -9.27 12.91 4.44
C GLY A 103 -9.40 14.42 4.60
N ASP A 104 -9.70 14.88 5.82
CA ASP A 104 -9.80 16.30 6.14
C ASP A 104 -8.41 16.88 6.46
N ALA A 105 -7.86 17.62 5.52
CA ALA A 105 -6.53 18.22 5.65
C ALA A 105 -6.42 19.19 6.84
N VAL A 106 -7.49 19.91 7.18
CA VAL A 106 -7.50 20.88 8.30
C VAL A 106 -7.52 20.11 9.62
N ALA A 107 -8.38 19.10 9.75
CA ALA A 107 -8.44 18.27 10.95
C ALA A 107 -7.11 17.52 11.18
N ILE A 108 -6.52 16.96 10.12
CA ILE A 108 -5.22 16.28 10.19
C ILE A 108 -4.13 17.26 10.62
N SER A 109 -4.04 18.43 9.98
CA SER A 109 -3.04 19.44 10.34
C SER A 109 -3.21 19.94 11.77
N GLY A 110 -4.45 20.13 12.23
CA GLY A 110 -4.76 20.52 13.60
C GLY A 110 -4.36 19.45 14.62
N TYR A 111 -4.63 18.18 14.32
CA TYR A 111 -4.23 17.05 15.17
C TYR A 111 -2.71 16.90 15.29
N LEU A 112 -1.97 17.06 14.18
CA LEU A 112 -0.51 16.98 14.18
C LEU A 112 0.13 18.17 14.91
N GLY A 113 -0.48 19.36 14.81
CA GLY A 113 0.02 20.60 15.39
C GLY A 113 1.36 21.02 14.80
N LYS A 114 2.09 21.88 15.55
CA LYS A 114 3.42 22.41 15.17
C LYS A 114 4.55 21.87 16.05
N GLY A 115 4.23 20.98 16.98
CA GLY A 115 5.19 20.43 17.94
C GLY A 115 5.95 19.22 17.41
N SER A 116 6.96 18.79 18.15
CA SER A 116 7.77 17.61 17.82
C SER A 116 7.14 16.28 18.23
N GLN A 117 5.95 16.30 18.85
CA GLN A 117 5.31 15.12 19.44
C GLN A 117 5.02 14.03 18.40
N PHE A 118 4.42 14.40 17.27
CA PHE A 118 4.16 13.46 16.18
C PHE A 118 5.45 12.89 15.59
N ALA A 119 6.44 13.74 15.31
CA ALA A 119 7.74 13.28 14.79
C ALA A 119 8.44 12.34 15.77
N THR A 120 8.36 12.62 17.07
CA THR A 120 8.87 11.76 18.14
C THR A 120 8.16 10.41 18.15
N ALA A 121 6.83 10.40 18.16
CA ALA A 121 6.04 9.18 18.14
C ALA A 121 6.33 8.34 16.88
N LEU A 122 6.45 8.96 15.72
CA LEU A 122 6.75 8.27 14.45
C LEU A 122 8.15 7.66 14.46
N ARG A 123 9.15 8.37 15.01
CA ARG A 123 10.51 7.84 15.19
C ARG A 123 10.51 6.63 16.11
N ASP A 124 9.83 6.73 17.25
CA ASP A 124 9.79 5.66 18.25
C ASP A 124 9.04 4.43 17.70
N PHE A 125 7.92 4.65 17.02
CA PHE A 125 7.21 3.60 16.27
C PHE A 125 8.12 2.94 15.23
N SER A 126 8.86 3.73 14.45
CA SER A 126 9.75 3.20 13.40
C SER A 126 10.84 2.28 13.95
N ARG A 127 11.39 2.60 15.13
CA ARG A 127 12.36 1.74 15.83
C ARG A 127 11.72 0.45 16.32
N LEU A 128 10.59 0.55 17.03
CA LEU A 128 9.86 -0.63 17.52
C LEU A 128 9.43 -1.56 16.38
N TYR A 129 9.03 -0.98 15.24
CA TYR A 129 8.65 -1.72 14.06
C TYR A 129 9.85 -2.40 13.38
N ALA A 130 11.02 -1.75 13.37
CA ALA A 130 12.25 -2.38 12.90
C ALA A 130 12.60 -3.62 13.75
N ASP A 131 12.58 -3.49 15.08
CA ASP A 131 12.83 -4.61 15.99
C ASP A 131 11.79 -5.74 15.81
N GLN A 132 10.53 -5.39 15.55
CA GLN A 132 9.48 -6.35 15.26
C GLN A 132 9.75 -7.12 13.97
N ASN A 133 10.13 -6.43 12.89
CA ASN A 133 10.47 -7.07 11.62
C ASN A 133 11.66 -8.05 11.77
N GLU A 134 12.67 -7.70 12.57
CA GLU A 134 13.80 -8.59 12.85
C GLU A 134 13.34 -9.86 13.57
N ARG A 135 12.47 -9.73 14.57
CA ARG A 135 11.90 -10.89 15.29
C ARG A 135 11.06 -11.77 14.37
N ASP A 136 10.23 -11.17 13.52
CA ASP A 136 9.37 -11.89 12.57
C ASP A 136 10.20 -12.63 11.52
N HIS A 137 11.26 -12.00 11.02
CA HIS A 137 12.22 -12.65 10.12
C HIS A 137 12.88 -13.85 10.78
N ALA A 138 13.42 -13.69 11.99
CA ALA A 138 14.04 -14.80 12.72
C ALA A 138 13.04 -15.92 13.04
N GLN A 139 11.76 -15.59 13.28
CA GLN A 139 10.70 -16.58 13.45
C GLN A 139 10.43 -17.35 12.16
N LEU A 140 10.37 -16.66 11.02
CA LEU A 140 10.19 -17.27 9.71
C LEU A 140 11.34 -18.22 9.39
N GLU A 141 12.60 -17.79 9.58
CA GLU A 141 13.79 -18.64 9.38
C GLU A 141 13.74 -19.91 10.23
N ARG A 142 13.37 -19.79 11.51
CA ARG A 142 13.20 -20.97 12.39
C ARG A 142 12.09 -21.90 11.90
N ALA A 143 10.98 -21.35 11.42
CA ALA A 143 9.86 -22.15 10.90
C ALA A 143 10.24 -22.90 9.62
N VAL A 144 11.04 -22.28 8.75
CA VAL A 144 11.61 -22.90 7.55
C VAL A 144 12.60 -24.01 7.94
N ALA A 145 13.54 -23.73 8.84
CA ALA A 145 14.50 -24.72 9.31
C ALA A 145 13.83 -25.93 9.99
N ALA A 146 12.71 -25.71 10.67
CA ALA A 146 11.89 -26.77 11.29
C ALA A 146 10.94 -27.48 10.31
N GLY A 147 10.95 -27.14 9.01
CA GLY A 147 10.07 -27.75 8.00
C GLY A 147 8.58 -27.40 8.15
N LYS A 148 8.23 -26.42 8.99
CA LYS A 148 6.84 -25.97 9.19
C LYS A 148 6.36 -25.05 8.07
N VAL A 149 7.29 -24.35 7.42
CA VAL A 149 7.04 -23.49 6.28
C VAL A 149 7.92 -23.97 5.13
N ALA A 150 7.31 -24.24 3.98
CA ALA A 150 8.07 -24.60 2.79
C ALA A 150 8.88 -23.39 2.29
N SER A 151 10.11 -23.64 1.86
CA SER A 151 10.97 -22.65 1.21
C SER A 151 11.44 -23.18 -0.14
N ALA A 152 11.43 -22.33 -1.16
CA ALA A 152 11.95 -22.64 -2.49
C ALA A 152 13.27 -21.89 -2.70
N PRO A 153 14.30 -22.51 -3.31
CA PRO A 153 15.52 -21.78 -3.67
C PRO A 153 15.25 -20.70 -4.72
N GLY A 154 15.86 -19.52 -4.57
CA GLY A 154 16.07 -18.57 -5.68
C GLY A 154 15.06 -17.43 -5.83
N TRP A 155 14.61 -16.82 -4.73
CA TRP A 155 13.99 -15.48 -4.79
C TRP A 155 15.01 -14.43 -4.36
#